data_AF-A0A4S8KSU3-F1
#
_entry.id   AF-A0A4S8KSU3-F1
#
_cell.length_a   1.000
_cell.length_b   1.000
_cell.length_c   1.000
_cell.angle_alpha   90.00
_cell.angle_beta   90.00
_cell.angle_gamma   90.00
#
_symmetry.space_group_name_H-M   'P 1'
#
loop_
_entity.id
_entity.type
_entity.pdbx_description
1 polymer ?
#
loop_
_entity_poly.entity_id
_entity_poly.type
_entity_poly.pdbx_seq_one_letter_code
_entity_poly.pdbx_strand_id
1 'polypeptide(L)'
;MSSVHPILRFAAVTTTEHTSISLASRYEDLFRPRDSMELILFGPDMLFCDNVPTIFYGLDQSGSMEPLKPIILTNPIHQKWDIQKDVGTAIVLRPDGHVGAIVRNLLGGELFSELAWNKVEDYFYRFLVL
;
A
#
# COMPACT_ATOMS: atom_id res chain seq x y z
N MET A 1 -6.42 19.61 -14.46
CA MET A 1 -6.62 19.01 -13.12
C MET A 1 -6.47 17.51 -13.30
N SER A 2 -5.46 16.88 -12.73
CA SER A 2 -5.35 15.43 -12.80
C SER A 2 -6.35 14.82 -11.81
N SER A 3 -7.28 14.02 -12.32
CA SER A 3 -8.24 13.28 -11.52
C SER A 3 -7.68 11.91 -11.18
N VAL A 4 -7.82 11.50 -9.91
CA VAL A 4 -7.51 10.14 -9.47
C VAL A 4 -8.34 9.14 -10.29
N HIS A 5 -7.74 8.02 -10.68
CA HIS A 5 -8.42 7.01 -11.47
C HIS A 5 -9.70 6.50 -10.75
N PRO A 6 -10.87 6.45 -11.42
CA PRO A 6 -12.17 6.28 -10.75
C PRO A 6 -12.42 4.86 -10.23
N ILE A 7 -11.76 3.85 -10.82
CA ILE A 7 -11.99 2.43 -10.50
C ILE A 7 -10.85 1.87 -9.65
N LEU A 8 -9.62 1.94 -10.16
CA LEU A 8 -8.43 1.49 -9.47
C LEU A 8 -7.84 2.60 -8.58
N ARG A 9 -7.53 2.25 -7.34
CA ARG A 9 -6.75 3.10 -6.42
C ARG A 9 -5.47 2.37 -6.07
N PHE A 10 -4.34 3.03 -6.23
CA PHE A 10 -3.06 2.49 -5.83
C PHE A 10 -2.61 3.11 -4.51
N ALA A 11 -2.11 2.28 -3.60
CA ALA A 11 -1.45 2.69 -2.37
C ALA A 11 -0.11 1.97 -2.25
N ALA A 12 0.90 2.66 -1.72
CA ALA A 12 2.20 2.08 -1.48
C ALA A 12 2.55 2.23 0.00
N VAL A 13 3.12 1.19 0.56
CA VAL A 13 3.62 1.17 1.92
C VAL A 13 5.10 0.87 1.87
N THR A 14 5.92 1.75 2.44
CA THR A 14 7.37 1.57 2.52
C THR A 14 7.80 1.34 3.96
N THR A 15 8.86 0.57 4.17
CA THR A 15 9.53 0.47 5.47
C THR A 15 10.54 1.59 5.70
N THR A 16 10.75 2.47 4.71
CA THR A 16 11.56 3.67 4.87
C THR A 16 10.94 4.62 5.88
N GLU A 17 11.77 5.30 6.67
CA GLU A 17 11.30 6.28 7.65
C GLU A 17 10.64 7.48 6.97
N HIS A 18 9.54 7.98 7.55
CA HIS A 18 8.82 9.15 7.03
C HIS A 18 9.67 10.44 6.99
N THR A 19 10.76 10.52 7.75
CA THR A 19 11.72 11.63 7.77
C THR A 19 12.81 11.50 6.68
N SER A 20 12.79 10.44 5.88
CA SER A 20 13.86 10.14 4.93
C SER A 20 13.91 11.12 3.76
N ILE A 21 15.07 11.77 3.61
CA ILE A 21 15.35 12.71 2.51
C ILE A 21 15.26 12.02 1.14
N SER A 22 15.71 10.76 1.03
CA SER A 22 15.67 10.02 -0.24
C SER A 22 14.25 9.66 -0.67
N LEU A 23 13.34 9.46 0.30
CA LEU A 23 11.92 9.27 0.01
C LEU A 23 11.29 10.60 -0.44
N ALA A 24 11.57 11.68 0.28
CA ALA A 24 11.08 13.03 -0.06
C ALA A 24 11.56 13.49 -1.44
N SER A 25 12.81 13.18 -1.83
CA SER A 25 13.34 13.56 -3.14
C SER A 25 12.72 12.78 -4.30
N ARG A 26 12.21 11.56 -4.05
CA ARG A 26 11.53 10.72 -5.06
C ARG A 26 10.03 11.02 -5.15
N TYR A 27 9.47 11.76 -4.19
CA TYR A 27 8.05 12.11 -4.15
C TYR A 27 7.63 12.84 -5.44
N GLU A 28 8.39 13.86 -5.87
CA GLU A 28 8.02 14.61 -7.09
C GLU A 28 7.94 13.72 -8.34
N ASP A 29 8.90 12.81 -8.52
CA ASP A 29 8.95 11.91 -9.68
C ASP A 29 7.84 10.85 -9.66
N LEU A 30 7.40 10.43 -8.47
CA LEU A 30 6.35 9.41 -8.29
C LEU A 30 4.93 9.96 -8.48
N PHE A 31 4.70 11.24 -8.18
CA PHE A 31 3.35 11.83 -8.13
C PHE A 31 3.03 12.78 -9.29
N ARG A 32 4.04 13.22 -10.05
CA ARG A 32 3.86 14.07 -11.23
C ARG A 32 4.90 13.73 -12.30
N PRO A 33 4.56 12.88 -13.29
CA PRO A 33 5.29 12.94 -14.55
C PRO A 33 5.10 14.38 -15.06
N ARG A 34 6.20 15.16 -15.12
CA ARG A 34 6.15 16.62 -15.33
C ARG A 34 5.41 17.06 -16.61
N ASP A 35 5.11 16.12 -17.51
CA ASP A 35 4.53 16.36 -18.83
C ASP A 35 3.31 15.47 -19.20
N SER A 36 2.66 14.77 -18.25
CA SER A 36 1.55 13.85 -18.56
C SER A 36 0.15 14.43 -18.30
N MET A 37 -0.77 14.28 -19.26
CA MET A 37 -2.22 14.52 -19.08
C MET A 37 -2.98 13.28 -18.55
N GLU A 38 -2.30 12.19 -18.24
CA GLU A 38 -2.92 10.95 -17.80
C GLU A 38 -3.51 11.04 -16.37
N LEU A 39 -4.46 10.15 -16.09
CA LEU A 39 -5.04 9.99 -14.76
C LEU A 39 -3.96 9.50 -13.79
N ILE A 40 -3.82 10.19 -12.66
CA ILE A 40 -2.91 9.75 -11.61
C ILE A 40 -3.54 8.52 -10.91
N LEU A 41 -2.88 7.36 -11.05
CA LEU A 41 -3.23 6.14 -10.32
C LEU A 41 -2.82 6.22 -8.84
N PHE A 42 -1.81 7.04 -8.55
CA PHE A 42 -1.14 7.11 -7.27
C PHE A 42 -1.20 8.54 -6.71
N GLY A 43 -2.16 8.82 -5.84
CA GLY A 43 -2.31 10.14 -5.21
C GLY A 43 -1.22 10.42 -4.17
N PRO A 44 -0.83 11.69 -3.93
CA PRO A 44 0.21 12.06 -2.96
C PRO A 44 -0.15 11.68 -1.51
N ASP A 45 -1.40 11.39 -1.23
CA ASP A 45 -1.95 10.88 0.04
C ASP A 45 -1.91 9.35 0.17
N MET A 46 -1.41 8.64 -0.84
CA MET A 46 -1.45 7.18 -0.93
C MET A 46 -0.08 6.50 -0.70
N LEU A 47 0.91 7.23 -0.20
CA LEU A 47 2.19 6.69 0.26
C LEU A 47 2.26 6.70 1.79
N PHE A 48 2.44 5.52 2.37
CA PHE A 48 2.48 5.30 3.81
C PHE A 48 3.85 4.76 4.22
N CYS A 49 4.31 5.13 5.42
CA CYS A 49 5.52 4.59 6.02
C CYS A 49 5.15 3.65 7.17
N ASP A 50 5.59 2.39 7.09
CA ASP A 50 5.39 1.36 8.10
C ASP A 50 6.48 1.42 9.18
N ASN A 51 6.65 2.63 9.73
CA ASN A 51 7.66 2.95 10.73
C ASN A 51 7.07 3.58 12.00
N VAL A 52 5.75 3.83 12.03
CA VAL A 52 5.05 4.42 13.18
C VAL A 52 4.26 3.33 13.90
N PRO A 53 4.49 3.13 15.21
CA PRO A 53 3.68 2.22 16.01
C PRO A 53 2.19 2.60 15.94
N THR A 54 1.32 1.63 15.69
CA THR A 54 -0.14 1.89 15.69
C THR A 54 -0.69 1.74 17.10
N ILE A 55 -1.46 2.71 17.57
CA ILE A 55 -2.16 2.62 18.86
C ILE A 55 -3.54 2.00 18.62
N PHE A 56 -3.81 0.88 19.28
CA PHE A 56 -5.13 0.28 19.30
C PHE A 56 -5.84 0.61 20.61
N TYR A 57 -6.97 1.31 20.48
CA TYR A 57 -7.95 1.44 21.55
C TYR A 57 -8.97 0.33 21.34
N GLY A 58 -8.78 -0.80 22.03
CA GLY A 58 -9.84 -1.80 22.10
C GLY A 58 -10.98 -1.26 22.95
N LEU A 59 -12.20 -1.63 22.63
CA LEU A 59 -13.31 -1.52 23.57
C LEU A 59 -13.27 -2.75 24.47
N ASP A 60 -13.40 -2.55 25.77
CA ASP A 60 -13.60 -3.65 26.72
C ASP A 60 -14.82 -4.48 26.29
N GLN A 61 -14.70 -5.82 26.30
CA GLN A 61 -15.84 -6.72 26.05
C GLN A 61 -16.82 -6.76 27.23
N SER A 62 -16.45 -6.17 28.37
CA SER A 62 -17.42 -5.83 29.40
C SER A 62 -18.34 -4.72 28.87
N GLY A 63 -19.65 -4.84 29.10
CA GLY A 63 -20.68 -3.91 28.60
C GLY A 63 -20.55 -2.45 29.06
N SER A 64 -19.44 -2.06 29.70
CA SER A 64 -19.12 -0.71 30.11
C SER A 64 -18.57 0.17 28.97
N MET A 65 -18.08 -0.41 27.86
CA MET A 65 -17.48 0.32 26.71
C MET A 65 -16.36 1.30 27.13
N GLU A 66 -15.74 1.07 28.29
CA GLU A 66 -14.62 1.90 28.74
C GLU A 66 -13.41 1.69 27.81
N PRO A 67 -12.65 2.76 27.49
CA PRO A 67 -11.47 2.63 26.65
C PRO A 67 -10.46 1.71 27.34
N LEU A 68 -10.08 0.58 26.70
CA LEU A 68 -8.95 -0.20 27.18
C LEU A 68 -7.69 0.66 27.19
N LYS A 69 -6.78 0.40 28.13
CA LYS A 69 -5.45 1.03 28.11
C LYS A 69 -4.87 0.92 26.70
N PRO A 70 -4.36 2.02 26.10
CA PRO A 70 -3.87 2.00 24.72
C PRO A 70 -2.84 0.89 24.57
N ILE A 71 -3.12 -0.05 23.67
CA ILE A 71 -2.18 -1.11 23.32
C ILE A 71 -1.38 -0.59 22.14
N ILE A 72 -0.07 -0.44 22.34
CA ILE A 72 0.83 -0.19 21.22
C ILE A 72 0.90 -1.50 20.44
N LEU A 73 0.38 -1.51 19.22
CA LEU A 73 0.61 -2.58 18.27
C LEU A 73 2.08 -2.48 17.85
N THR A 74 2.89 -3.37 18.43
CA THR A 74 4.34 -3.40 18.24
C THR A 74 4.76 -3.96 16.89
N ASN A 75 3.82 -4.55 16.14
CA ASN A 75 4.11 -5.25 14.89
C ASN A 75 3.81 -4.33 13.70
N PRO A 76 4.83 -3.94 12.93
CA PRO A 76 4.65 -3.28 11.64
C PRO A 76 3.75 -4.10 10.70
N ILE A 77 3.08 -3.41 9.78
CA ILE A 77 2.19 -4.00 8.76
C ILE A 77 2.91 -5.11 7.99
N HIS A 78 4.15 -4.89 7.56
CA HIS A 78 4.92 -5.90 6.83
C HIS A 78 5.14 -7.19 7.63
N GLN A 79 5.27 -7.12 8.96
CA GLN A 79 5.40 -8.32 9.80
C GLN A 79 4.05 -9.01 9.96
N LYS A 80 2.98 -8.24 10.19
CA LYS A 80 1.62 -8.78 10.33
C LYS A 80 1.15 -9.53 9.08
N TRP A 81 1.58 -9.06 7.91
CA TRP A 81 1.21 -9.63 6.62
C TRP A 81 2.25 -10.58 6.03
N ASP A 82 3.31 -10.92 6.79
CA ASP A 82 4.40 -11.79 6.35
C ASP A 82 5.00 -11.37 4.99
N ILE A 83 5.30 -10.07 4.88
CA ILE A 83 5.87 -9.46 3.69
C ILE A 83 7.39 -9.47 3.78
N GLN A 84 8.02 -10.06 2.77
CA GLN A 84 9.46 -10.03 2.61
C GLN A 84 9.89 -8.65 2.11
N LYS A 85 10.60 -7.90 2.97
CA LYS A 85 10.99 -6.50 2.70
C LYS A 85 11.82 -6.34 1.44
N ASP A 86 12.74 -7.27 1.22
CA ASP A 86 13.77 -7.14 0.18
C ASP A 86 13.20 -7.33 -1.23
N VAL A 87 12.06 -8.02 -1.35
CA VAL A 87 11.48 -8.36 -2.65
C VAL A 87 10.11 -7.72 -2.88
N GLY A 88 9.51 -7.11 -1.86
CA GLY A 88 8.22 -6.43 -1.96
C GLY A 88 7.05 -7.38 -2.30
N THR A 89 5.83 -6.85 -2.20
CA THR A 89 4.60 -7.58 -2.51
C THR A 89 3.53 -6.61 -2.95
N ALA A 90 2.79 -6.93 -4.02
CA ALA A 90 1.54 -6.27 -4.37
C ALA A 90 0.36 -7.06 -3.81
N ILE A 91 -0.57 -6.33 -3.19
CA ILE A 91 -1.81 -6.89 -2.65
C ILE A 91 -2.95 -6.19 -3.37
N VAL A 92 -3.79 -6.98 -4.03
CA VAL A 92 -5.01 -6.46 -4.67
C VAL A 92 -6.16 -6.63 -3.69
N LEU A 93 -6.77 -5.51 -3.30
CA LEU A 93 -7.98 -5.49 -2.48
C LEU A 93 -9.21 -5.30 -3.37
N ARG A 94 -10.26 -6.05 -3.06
CA ARG A 94 -11.58 -5.87 -3.64
C ARG A 94 -12.30 -4.67 -3.01
N PRO A 95 -13.34 -4.12 -3.67
CA PRO A 95 -14.14 -3.03 -3.10
C PRO A 95 -14.82 -3.36 -1.75
N ASP A 96 -15.02 -4.64 -1.45
CA ASP A 96 -15.60 -5.12 -0.18
C ASP A 96 -14.54 -5.36 0.92
N GLY A 97 -13.29 -4.93 0.69
CA GLY A 97 -12.19 -5.05 1.65
C GLY A 97 -11.53 -6.42 1.71
N HIS A 98 -11.96 -7.39 0.90
CA HIS A 98 -11.33 -8.71 0.87
C HIS A 98 -10.08 -8.71 -0.03
N VAL A 99 -9.10 -9.54 0.32
CA VAL A 99 -7.91 -9.77 -0.51
C VAL A 99 -8.32 -10.57 -1.75
N GLY A 100 -8.12 -9.98 -2.93
CA GLY A 100 -8.38 -10.61 -4.22
C GLY A 100 -7.17 -11.36 -4.76
N ALA A 101 -5.97 -10.79 -4.61
CA ALA A 101 -4.72 -11.42 -5.01
C ALA A 101 -3.54 -10.94 -4.15
N ILE A 102 -2.55 -11.83 -3.97
CA ILE A 102 -1.26 -11.53 -3.34
C ILE A 102 -0.17 -11.92 -4.34
N VAL A 103 0.61 -10.95 -4.78
CA VAL A 103 1.69 -11.13 -5.75
C VAL A 103 3.00 -10.77 -5.09
N ARG A 104 3.80 -11.79 -4.78
CA ARG A 104 5.12 -11.64 -4.14
C ARG A 104 6.21 -11.38 -5.19
N ASN A 105 7.37 -10.95 -4.70
CA ASN A 105 8.59 -10.72 -5.51
C ASN A 105 8.46 -9.58 -6.52
N LEU A 106 7.79 -8.49 -6.12
CA LEU A 106 7.58 -7.32 -6.99
C LEU A 106 8.89 -6.60 -7.37
N LEU A 107 9.90 -6.67 -6.50
CA LEU A 107 11.17 -5.95 -6.63
C LEU A 107 12.35 -6.86 -6.99
N GLY A 108 12.13 -8.16 -7.25
CA GLY A 108 13.13 -9.06 -7.85
C GLY A 108 14.55 -9.02 -7.26
N GLY A 109 14.74 -8.56 -6.01
CA GLY A 109 16.03 -8.08 -5.51
C GLY A 109 16.18 -6.56 -5.71
N GLU A 110 16.79 -6.13 -6.83
CA GLU A 110 17.14 -4.72 -7.07
C GLU A 110 16.26 -4.02 -8.14
N LEU A 111 15.44 -4.78 -8.87
CA LEU A 111 14.69 -4.29 -10.03
C LEU A 111 13.25 -4.79 -10.04
N PHE A 112 12.34 -3.93 -10.49
CA PHE A 112 10.93 -4.27 -10.66
C PHE A 112 10.74 -5.52 -11.52
N SER A 113 9.91 -6.45 -11.04
CA SER A 113 9.62 -7.70 -11.73
C SER A 113 8.36 -7.57 -12.59
N GLU A 114 8.55 -7.40 -13.91
CA GLU A 114 7.45 -7.44 -14.88
C GLU A 114 6.66 -8.76 -14.80
N LEU A 115 7.36 -9.89 -14.60
CA LEU A 115 6.72 -11.19 -14.43
C LEU A 115 5.80 -11.26 -13.21
N ALA A 116 6.16 -10.59 -12.11
CA ALA A 116 5.27 -10.45 -10.96
C ALA A 116 4.09 -9.54 -11.33
N TRP A 117 4.36 -8.39 -11.95
CA TRP A 117 3.33 -7.43 -12.32
C TRP A 117 2.28 -7.98 -13.29
N ASN A 118 2.68 -8.80 -14.27
CA ASN A 118 1.76 -9.46 -15.20
C ASN A 118 0.69 -10.29 -14.47
N LYS A 119 1.00 -10.83 -13.28
CA LYS A 119 0.00 -11.56 -12.47
C LYS A 119 -1.06 -10.64 -11.87
N VAL A 120 -0.73 -9.39 -11.61
CA VAL A 120 -1.68 -8.36 -11.18
C VAL A 120 -2.61 -8.02 -12.35
N GLU A 121 -2.04 -7.83 -13.54
CA GLU A 121 -2.82 -7.54 -14.76
C GLU A 121 -3.74 -8.73 -15.12
N ASP A 122 -3.20 -9.95 -15.08
CA ASP A 122 -3.95 -11.19 -15.29
C ASP A 122 -5.11 -11.35 -14.30
N TYR A 123 -4.99 -10.84 -13.08
CA TYR A 123 -6.08 -10.85 -12.11
C TYR A 123 -7.24 -10.00 -12.63
N PHE A 124 -6.98 -8.77 -13.04
CA PHE A 124 -8.01 -7.85 -13.54
C PHE A 124 -8.58 -8.25 -14.90
N TYR A 125 -7.75 -8.79 -15.80
CA TYR A 125 -8.16 -9.21 -17.15
C TYR A 125 -9.29 -10.26 -17.14
N ARG A 126 -9.43 -11.01 -16.05
CA ARG A 126 -10.46 -12.06 -15.92
C ARG A 126 -11.89 -11.52 -15.82
N PHE A 127 -12.07 -10.27 -15.42
CA PHE A 127 -13.41 -9.75 -15.11
C PHE A 127 -13.62 -8.26 -15.41
N LEU A 128 -12.57 -7.47 -15.65
CA LEU A 128 -12.72 -6.10 -16.12
C LEU A 128 -12.89 -6.09 -17.64
N VAL A 129 -13.85 -5.28 -18.11
CA VAL A 129 -14.05 -4.98 -19.53
C VAL A 129 -13.43 -3.60 -19.79
N LEU A 130 -12.61 -3.51 -20.83
CA LEU A 130 -11.94 -2.28 -21.26
C LEU A 130 -12.89 -1.36 -22.03
#